data_AF-A0A183JL01-F1
#
_entry.id   AF-A0A183JL01-F1
#
_cell.length_a   1.000
_cell.length_b   1.000
_cell.length_c   1.000
_cell.angle_alpha   90.00
_cell.angle_beta   90.00
_cell.angle_gamma   90.00
#
_symmetry.space_group_name_H-M   'P 1'
#
loop_
_entity.id
_entity.type
_entity.pdbx_description
1 polymer ?
#
loop_
_entity_poly.entity_id
_entity_poly.type
_entity_poly.pdbx_seq_one_letter_code
_entity_poly.pdbx_strand_id
1 'polypeptide(L)' 'MSFGKAVVKNADMEPVMQEDAVQIAAVAREKYEVDKDIATYIKQHFDRKYGRTWHCIVGKQYGR' A
#
# COMPACT_ATOMS: atom_id res chain seq x y z
N MET A 1 17.76 -6.36 1.35
CA MET A 1 16.73 -6.38 2.41
C MET A 1 15.68 -7.40 1.99
N SER A 2 15.39 -8.40 2.83
CA SER A 2 14.41 -9.45 2.51
C SER A 2 13.04 -9.01 3.00
N PHE A 3 12.26 -8.36 2.14
CA PHE A 3 10.85 -8.13 2.43
C PHE A 3 10.09 -9.47 2.34
N GLY A 4 9.22 -9.73 3.31
CA GLY A 4 8.29 -10.86 3.19
C GLY A 4 7.54 -10.78 1.86
N LYS A 5 7.50 -11.89 1.11
CA LYS A 5 6.92 -11.93 -0.24
C LYS A 5 5.48 -11.41 -0.23
N ALA A 6 5.23 -10.31 -0.94
CA ALA A 6 3.89 -9.79 -1.12
C ALA A 6 3.06 -10.78 -1.94
N VAL A 7 1.81 -11.01 -1.51
CA VAL A 7 0.85 -11.85 -2.22
C VAL A 7 -0.30 -10.96 -2.69
N VAL A 8 -0.31 -10.63 -3.97
CA VAL A 8 -1.41 -9.86 -4.59
C VAL A 8 -2.58 -10.81 -4.82
N LYS A 9 -3.73 -10.51 -4.22
CA LYS A 9 -4.95 -11.33 -4.34
C LYS A 9 -5.79 -10.98 -5.55
N ASN A 10 -5.93 -9.69 -5.82
CA ASN A 10 -6.61 -9.15 -6.99
C ASN A 10 -6.04 -7.76 -7.31
N ALA A 11 -5.98 -7.40 -8.58
CA ALA A 11 -5.53 -6.10 -9.04
C ALA A 11 -6.16 -5.78 -10.40
N ASP A 12 -6.66 -4.56 -10.53
CA ASP A 12 -7.09 -3.96 -11.80
C ASP A 12 -6.32 -2.65 -11.98
N MET A 13 -5.02 -2.79 -12.25
CA MET A 13 -4.07 -1.68 -12.45
C MET A 13 -2.88 -2.15 -13.29
N GLU A 14 -2.21 -1.20 -13.93
CA GLU A 14 -1.00 -1.49 -14.72
C GLU A 14 0.10 -2.15 -13.86
N PRO A 15 0.89 -3.09 -14.42
CA PRO A 15 1.91 -3.83 -13.66
C PRO A 15 2.90 -2.93 -12.91
N VAL A 16 3.29 -1.81 -13.51
CA VAL A 16 4.21 -0.82 -12.92
C VAL A 16 3.58 -0.14 -11.69
N MET A 17 2.28 0.14 -11.72
CA MET A 17 1.57 0.72 -10.59
C MET A 17 1.39 -0.31 -9.47
N GLN A 18 1.12 -1.57 -9.82
CA GLN A 18 1.04 -2.66 -8.85
C GLN A 18 2.38 -2.88 -8.13
N GLU A 19 3.49 -2.85 -8.86
CA GLU A 19 4.82 -2.98 -8.28
C GLU A 19 5.13 -1.81 -7.32
N ASP A 20 4.80 -0.58 -7.71
CA ASP A 20 4.94 0.60 -6.84
C ASP A 20 4.08 0.46 -5.57
N ALA A 21 2.85 -0.06 -5.68
CA ALA A 21 1.99 -0.33 -4.53
C ALA A 21 2.63 -1.31 -3.54
N VAL A 22 3.24 -2.39 -4.05
CA VAL A 22 3.93 -3.39 -3.22
C VAL A 22 5.17 -2.79 -2.56
N GLN A 23 5.97 -2.04 -3.31
CA GLN A 23 7.19 -1.41 -2.80
C GLN A 23 6.88 -0.36 -1.72
N ILE A 24 5.92 0.54 -1.99
CA ILE A 24 5.57 1.57 -1.01
C ILE A 24 4.95 0.97 0.25
N ALA A 25 4.16 -0.11 0.13
CA ALA A 25 3.62 -0.81 1.28
C ALA A 25 4.71 -1.48 2.12
N ALA A 26 5.75 -2.04 1.48
CA ALA A 26 6.89 -2.62 2.18
C ALA A 26 7.66 -1.55 2.98
N VAL A 27 7.94 -0.40 2.37
CA VAL A 27 8.58 0.75 3.03
C VAL A 27 7.72 1.28 4.18
N ALA A 28 6.42 1.46 3.95
CA ALA A 28 5.49 1.95 4.96
C ALA A 28 5.47 1.06 6.21
N ARG A 29 5.46 -0.26 6.01
CA ARG A 29 5.46 -1.24 7.08
C ARG A 29 6.74 -1.24 7.93
N GLU A 30 7.88 -0.87 7.35
CA GLU A 30 9.14 -0.74 8.11
C GLU A 30 9.21 0.58 8.87
N LYS A 31 8.58 1.62 8.35
CA LYS A 31 8.64 2.97 8.92
C LYS A 31 7.59 3.23 10.01
N TYR A 32 6.46 2.55 9.93
CA TYR A 32 5.31 2.79 10.81
C TYR A 32 4.77 1.49 11.39
N GLU A 33 4.45 1.51 12.68
CA GLU A 33 3.83 0.39 13.38
C GLU A 33 2.30 0.48 13.41
N VAL A 34 1.75 1.68 13.29
CA VAL A 34 0.31 1.95 13.38
C VAL A 34 -0.32 1.85 11.99
N ASP A 35 -1.30 0.95 11.82
CA ASP A 35 -2.00 0.69 10.55
C ASP A 35 -2.51 1.98 9.87
N LYS A 36 -3.03 2.93 10.66
CA LYS A 36 -3.50 4.23 10.18
C LYS A 36 -2.40 5.04 9.49
N ASP A 37 -1.19 5.02 10.04
CA ASP A 37 -0.06 5.78 9.51
C ASP A 37 0.49 5.12 8.25
N ILE A 38 0.54 3.78 8.22
CA ILE A 38 0.85 2.99 7.02
C ILE A 38 -0.12 3.35 5.89
N ALA A 39 -1.43 3.28 6.15
CA ALA A 39 -2.47 3.58 5.16
C ALA A 39 -2.37 5.04 4.67
N THR A 40 -2.13 5.98 5.58
CA THR A 40 -1.97 7.40 5.25
C THR A 40 -0.76 7.63 4.36
N TYR A 41 0.37 6.99 4.66
CA TYR A 41 1.59 7.12 3.88
C TYR A 41 1.42 6.60 2.44
N ILE A 42 0.85 5.40 2.28
CA ILE A 42 0.58 4.80 0.97
C ILE A 42 -0.40 5.67 0.17
N LYS A 43 -1.51 6.10 0.80
CA LYS A 43 -2.50 7.00 0.19
C LYS A 43 -1.84 8.29 -0.32
N GLN A 44 -1.03 8.95 0.51
CA GLN A 44 -0.40 10.22 0.14
C GLN A 44 0.59 10.06 -1.01
N HIS A 45 1.32 8.94 -1.08
CA HIS A 45 2.20 8.63 -2.21
C HIS A 45 1.40 8.52 -3.50
N PHE A 46 0.30 7.74 -3.48
CA PHE A 46 -0.56 7.54 -4.64
C PHE A 46 -1.28 8.81 -5.09
N ASP A 47 -1.83 9.59 -4.15
CA ASP A 47 -2.44 10.89 -4.43
C ASP A 47 -1.49 11.87 -5.15
N ARG A 48 -0.20 11.86 -4.77
CA ARG A 48 0.81 12.74 -5.36
C ARG A 48 1.27 12.26 -6.73
N LYS A 49 1.46 10.95 -6.88
CA LYS A 49 2.05 10.35 -8.09
C LYS A 49 1.03 10.10 -9.20
N TYR A 50 -0.18 9.69 -8.83
CA TYR A 50 -1.22 9.25 -9.76
C TYR A 50 -2.46 10.15 -9.76
N GLY A 51 -2.43 11.24 -9.01
CA GLY A 51 -3.55 12.16 -8.86
C GLY A 51 -4.55 11.70 -7.80
N ARG A 52 -5.38 12.65 -7.33
CA ARG A 52 -6.40 12.40 -6.31
C ARG A 52 -7.70 11.88 -6.94
N THR A 53 -8.51 11.09 -6.23
CA THR A 53 -8.40 10.68 -4.82
C THR A 53 -8.13 9.19 -4.69
N TRP A 54 -7.20 8.83 -3.81
CA TRP A 54 -6.96 7.46 -3.38
C TRP A 54 -7.51 7.19 -1.98
N HIS A 55 -7.92 5.94 -1.77
CA HIS A 55 -8.30 5.39 -0.47
C HIS A 55 -7.40 4.18 -0.19
N CYS A 56 -6.90 4.07 1.04
CA CYS A 56 -6.04 2.96 1.46
C CYS A 56 -6.53 2.42 2.80
N ILE A 57 -6.55 1.10 2.94
CA ILE A 57 -7.02 0.37 4.13
C ILE A 57 -5.92 -0.62 4.52
N VAL A 58 -5.57 -0.66 5.81
CA VAL A 58 -4.53 -1.51 6.40
C VAL A 58 -5.02 -2.07 7.75
N GLY A 59 -4.55 -3.25 8.15
CA GLY A 59 -5.20 -4.12 9.13
C GLY A 59 -5.13 -5.62 8.80
N LYS A 60 -5.52 -6.45 9.78
CA LYS A 60 -5.39 -7.92 9.71
C LYS A 60 -6.71 -8.65 9.44
N GLN A 61 -7.85 -8.01 9.72
CA GLN A 61 -9.19 -8.59 9.60
C GLN A 61 -10.17 -7.51 9.11
N TYR A 62 -10.95 -7.83 8.08
CA TYR A 62 -11.95 -6.93 7.49
C TYR A 62 -13.08 -7.72 6.86
N GLY A 63 -14.21 -7.05 6.62
CA GLY A 63 -15.40 -7.64 5.99
C GLY A 63 -16.17 -8.51 6.99
N ARG A 64 -17.36 -8.05 7.37
CA ARG A 64 -18.32 -8.84 8.13
C ARG A 64 -19.53 -9.08 7.25
#